data_AF-W2R5F0-F1
#
_entry.id   AF-W2R5F0-F1
#
_cell.length_a   1.000
_cell.length_b   1.000
_cell.length_c   1.000
_cell.angle_alpha   90.00
_cell.angle_beta   90.00
_cell.angle_gamma   90.00
#
_symmetry.space_group_name_H-M   'P 1'
#
loop_
_entity.id
_entity.type
_entity.pdbx_description
1 polymer ?
#
loop_
_entity_poly.entity_id
_entity_poly.type
_entity_poly.pdbx_seq_one_letter_code
_entity_poly.pdbx_strand_id
1 'polypeptide(L)'
;MEIPLPNQLRCYYVLRAKVKSAFASKERLCWNDDLDVYIKLAKNAPQKAFVKLDQDGFLPLLQAAWRNARLRRAGQDDFSLNLFVYVERPKRTPTATLHRATENRVQQVLPRVQQALQSANVSFGPATLRYAATALARLPDSEEVRVPDNTTFRQLQHIDSLEQQAVSNVREPDEFAPIQVMINDSTVTLRMRVQDIRCALGLPPYPLCPPFRQPPIYVPPPAHDMEDVDHVLSDDGNDNDLAEFAV
;
A
#
# COMPACT_ATOMS: atom_id res chain seq x y z
N MET A 1 -13.34 50.42 29.85
CA MET A 1 -12.65 50.51 28.55
C MET A 1 -11.16 50.52 28.87
N GLU A 2 -10.56 49.33 29.04
CA GLU A 2 -9.15 49.22 29.41
C GLU A 2 -8.31 49.33 28.15
N ILE A 3 -7.49 50.38 28.08
CA ILE A 3 -6.52 50.59 27.01
C ILE A 3 -5.33 49.65 27.28
N PRO A 4 -5.01 48.69 26.40
CA PRO A 4 -3.89 47.81 26.62
C PRO A 4 -2.56 48.59 26.54
N LEU A 5 -1.69 48.35 27.52
CA LEU A 5 -0.41 49.06 27.70
C LEU A 5 0.51 48.91 26.46
N PRO A 6 1.24 49.98 26.07
CA PRO A 6 2.04 50.05 24.84
C PRO A 6 3.20 49.04 24.74
N ASN A 7 3.52 48.33 25.83
CA ASN A 7 4.57 47.32 25.87
C ASN A 7 4.13 45.95 25.35
N GLN A 8 2.84 45.60 25.44
CA GLN A 8 2.36 44.28 24.97
C GLN A 8 2.40 44.15 23.45
N LEU A 9 2.07 45.25 22.76
CA LEU A 9 2.11 45.33 21.30
C LEU A 9 3.50 44.91 20.78
N ARG A 10 4.58 45.40 21.39
CA ARG A 10 5.96 45.11 20.94
C ARG A 10 6.34 43.64 21.09
N CYS A 11 5.84 42.94 22.11
CA CYS A 11 6.26 41.57 22.41
C CYS A 11 5.75 40.55 21.38
N TYR A 12 4.50 40.66 20.95
CA TYR A 12 3.94 39.77 19.92
C TYR A 12 4.64 39.96 18.56
N TYR A 13 4.89 41.21 18.15
CA TYR A 13 5.63 41.48 16.89
C TYR A 13 7.05 40.91 16.92
N VAL A 14 7.75 41.00 18.06
CA VAL A 14 9.09 40.40 18.22
C VAL A 14 9.03 38.88 18.13
N LEU A 15 8.02 38.23 18.74
CA LEU A 15 7.81 36.79 18.61
C LEU A 15 7.59 36.42 17.14
N ARG A 16 6.69 37.11 16.46
CA ARG A 16 6.34 36.85 15.06
C ARG A 16 7.56 37.03 14.14
N ALA A 17 8.40 38.04 14.39
CA ALA A 17 9.65 38.25 13.67
C ALA A 17 10.64 37.09 13.88
N LYS A 18 10.74 36.55 15.10
CA LYS A 18 11.56 35.35 15.39
C LYS A 18 11.04 34.12 14.68
N VAL A 19 9.72 33.91 14.67
CA VAL A 19 9.11 32.80 13.91
C VAL A 19 9.43 32.96 12.42
N LYS A 20 9.26 34.15 11.85
CA LYS A 20 9.61 34.45 10.45
C LYS A 20 11.09 34.15 10.15
N SER A 21 12.01 34.52 11.05
CA SER A 21 13.43 34.19 10.91
C SER A 21 13.70 32.68 10.96
N ALA A 22 13.02 31.94 11.83
CA ALA A 22 13.12 30.48 11.88
C ALA A 22 12.59 29.81 10.59
N PHE A 23 11.58 30.40 9.95
CA PHE A 23 11.11 29.96 8.63
C PHE A 23 12.16 30.19 7.54
N ALA A 24 12.86 31.33 7.55
CA ALA A 24 13.92 31.62 6.59
C ALA A 24 15.10 30.63 6.66
N SER A 25 15.33 30.00 7.83
CA SER A 25 16.36 28.95 7.96
C SER A 25 16.00 27.62 7.29
N LYS A 26 14.73 27.41 6.89
CA LYS A 26 14.25 26.16 6.31
C LYS A 26 13.97 26.34 4.83
N GLU A 27 14.85 25.79 3.98
CA GLU A 27 14.81 25.92 2.51
C GLU A 27 13.47 25.53 1.83
N ARG A 28 12.63 24.74 2.50
CA ARG A 28 11.37 24.21 1.96
C ARG A 28 10.12 24.95 2.43
N LEU A 29 10.25 26.02 3.22
CA LEU A 29 9.11 26.75 3.77
C LEU A 29 9.20 28.23 3.38
N CYS A 30 8.14 28.75 2.77
CA CYS A 30 7.96 30.18 2.56
C CYS A 30 7.06 30.75 3.65
N TRP A 31 7.50 31.86 4.25
CA TRP A 31 6.65 32.60 5.19
C TRP A 31 5.67 33.49 4.42
N ASN A 32 4.38 33.37 4.71
CA ASN A 32 3.36 34.33 4.27
C ASN A 32 2.91 35.16 5.49
N ASP A 33 2.77 36.47 5.30
CA ASP A 33 2.31 37.39 6.34
C ASP A 33 0.82 37.23 6.70
N ASP A 34 0.08 36.34 6.02
CA ASP A 34 -1.27 35.90 6.43
C ASP A 34 -1.26 34.66 7.35
N LEU A 35 -0.08 34.09 7.64
CA LEU A 35 0.01 32.90 8.50
C LEU A 35 -0.29 33.23 9.96
N ASP A 36 -1.18 32.42 10.52
CA ASP A 36 -1.54 32.43 11.93
C ASP A 36 -0.59 31.57 12.76
N VAL A 37 -0.22 32.07 13.94
CA VAL A 37 0.60 31.36 14.92
C VAL A 37 -0.31 30.82 16.01
N TYR A 38 -0.14 29.56 16.39
CA TYR A 38 -0.93 28.88 17.41
C TYR A 38 -0.04 28.45 18.58
N ILE A 39 -0.62 28.41 19.78
CA ILE A 39 0.04 27.96 21.01
C ILE A 39 -0.62 26.71 21.56
N LYS A 40 0.20 25.76 22.00
CA LYS A 40 -0.24 24.58 22.74
C LYS A 40 -0.17 24.85 24.25
N LEU A 41 -1.33 24.91 24.90
CA LEU A 41 -1.44 25.27 26.33
C LEU A 41 -1.22 24.09 27.30
N ALA A 42 -1.43 22.85 26.86
CA ALA A 42 -1.28 21.65 27.68
C ALA A 42 -0.51 20.54 26.96
N LYS A 43 0.21 19.69 27.71
CA LYS A 43 1.10 18.65 27.15
C LYS A 43 0.36 17.68 26.22
N ASN A 44 -0.85 17.28 26.60
CA ASN A 44 -1.68 16.31 25.86
C ASN A 44 -2.87 16.99 25.14
N ALA A 45 -2.83 18.31 24.93
CA ALA A 45 -3.87 19.00 24.18
C ALA A 45 -3.91 18.45 22.74
N PRO A 46 -5.08 18.00 22.25
CA PRO A 46 -5.22 17.61 20.86
C PRO A 46 -5.06 18.85 19.97
N GLN A 47 -4.66 18.65 18.71
CA GLN A 47 -4.36 19.75 17.78
C GLN A 47 -5.54 20.73 17.61
N LYS A 48 -6.78 20.22 17.66
CA LYS A 48 -8.02 21.04 17.63
C LYS A 48 -8.17 22.03 18.79
N ALA A 49 -7.43 21.81 19.88
CA ALA A 49 -7.46 22.63 21.09
C ALA A 49 -6.30 23.65 21.13
N PHE A 50 -5.54 23.79 20.04
CA PHE A 50 -4.53 24.84 19.95
C PHE A 50 -5.20 26.18 19.75
N VAL A 51 -4.72 27.18 20.46
CA VAL A 51 -5.33 28.52 20.47
C VAL A 51 -4.52 29.43 19.57
N LYS A 52 -5.19 30.20 18.72
CA LYS A 52 -4.55 31.22 17.88
C LYS A 52 -3.97 32.31 18.80
N LEU A 53 -2.71 32.66 18.57
CA LEU A 53 -2.07 33.81 19.19
C LEU A 53 -2.42 35.05 18.37
N ASP A 54 -3.07 35.99 19.03
CA ASP A 54 -3.34 37.34 18.55
C ASP A 54 -2.62 38.37 19.43
N GLN A 55 -2.71 39.64 19.04
CA GLN A 55 -2.03 40.74 19.75
C GLN A 55 -2.54 40.90 21.17
N ASP A 56 -3.85 40.76 21.36
CA ASP A 56 -4.53 41.00 22.64
C ASP A 56 -4.44 39.78 23.58
N GLY A 57 -4.40 38.56 23.03
CA GLY A 57 -4.31 37.31 23.76
C GLY A 57 -2.89 36.81 24.00
N PHE A 58 -1.86 37.46 23.44
CA PHE A 58 -0.46 37.02 23.58
C PHE A 58 -0.03 36.84 25.05
N LEU A 59 -0.18 37.89 25.88
CA LEU A 59 0.28 37.83 27.27
C LEU A 59 -0.60 36.91 28.14
N PRO A 60 -1.95 36.95 28.05
CA PRO A 60 -2.81 36.01 28.77
C PRO A 60 -2.52 34.55 28.44
N LEU A 61 -2.31 34.21 27.16
CA LEU A 61 -2.01 32.85 26.73
C LEU A 61 -0.63 32.37 27.18
N LEU A 62 0.37 33.26 27.15
CA LEU A 62 1.70 32.96 27.66
C LEU A 62 1.68 32.69 29.18
N GLN A 63 0.95 33.53 29.94
CA GLN A 63 0.76 33.31 31.37
C GLN A 63 0.02 32.02 31.67
N ALA A 64 -1.00 31.67 30.87
CA ALA A 64 -1.72 30.40 30.99
C ALA A 64 -0.80 29.20 30.71
N ALA A 65 0.01 29.26 29.64
CA ALA A 65 0.99 28.22 29.32
C ALA A 65 2.03 28.06 30.46
N TRP A 66 2.52 29.16 31.02
CA TRP A 66 3.46 29.17 32.15
C TRP A 66 2.87 28.61 33.44
N ARG A 67 1.61 28.97 33.75
CA ARG A 67 0.87 28.41 34.90
C ARG A 67 0.64 26.91 34.74
N ASN A 68 0.28 26.46 33.55
CA ASN A 68 0.09 25.04 33.24
C ASN A 68 1.41 24.25 33.30
N ALA A 69 2.54 24.90 33.01
CA ALA A 69 3.85 24.30 33.18
C ALA A 69 4.15 23.95 34.64
N ARG A 70 3.79 24.83 35.58
CA ARG A 70 3.95 24.60 37.03
C ARG A 70 3.24 23.33 37.51
N LEU A 71 2.16 22.93 36.86
CA LEU A 71 1.38 21.73 37.21
C LEU A 71 2.03 20.42 36.72
N ARG A 72 3.17 20.48 36.03
CA ARG A 72 3.89 19.30 35.51
C ARG A 72 4.83 18.72 36.58
N ARG A 73 5.21 17.44 36.43
CA ARG A 73 6.13 16.75 37.36
C ARG A 73 7.49 17.43 37.52
N ALA A 74 8.06 17.98 36.45
CA ALA A 74 9.30 18.76 36.46
C ALA A 74 9.07 20.27 36.71
N GLY A 75 7.82 20.67 36.98
CA GLY A 75 7.46 22.07 37.19
C GLY A 75 7.80 22.97 36.00
N GLN A 76 8.34 24.15 36.30
CA GLN A 76 8.69 25.18 35.33
C GLN A 76 10.12 25.02 34.78
N ASP A 77 10.93 24.14 35.38
CA ASP A 77 12.34 23.96 35.02
C ASP A 77 12.52 23.37 33.61
N ASP A 78 11.51 22.65 33.12
CA ASP A 78 11.45 22.06 31.77
C ASP A 78 10.37 22.74 30.89
N PHE A 79 10.17 24.05 31.07
CA PHE A 79 9.17 24.77 30.27
C PHE A 79 9.65 25.09 28.85
N SER A 80 9.09 24.39 27.87
CA SER A 80 9.17 24.74 26.45
C SER A 80 7.86 25.35 25.93
N LEU A 81 7.97 26.53 25.30
CA LEU A 81 6.86 27.17 24.60
C LEU A 81 6.72 26.55 23.21
N ASN A 82 5.63 25.82 22.99
CA ASN A 82 5.38 25.13 21.73
C ASN A 82 4.46 25.96 20.84
N LEU A 83 5.02 26.44 19.72
CA LEU A 83 4.35 27.26 18.72
C LEU A 83 4.15 26.46 17.44
N PHE A 84 2.98 26.61 16.84
CA PHE A 84 2.58 25.90 15.63
C PHE A 84 2.14 26.89 14.56
N VAL A 85 2.59 26.67 13.34
CA VAL A 85 2.17 27.45 12.16
C VAL A 85 1.75 26.45 11.10
N TYR A 86 0.55 26.65 10.56
CA TYR A 86 -0.02 25.77 9.54
C TYR A 86 0.34 26.32 8.18
N VAL A 87 1.17 25.59 7.44
CA VAL A 87 1.54 25.93 6.08
C VAL A 87 0.99 24.86 5.15
N GLU A 88 0.33 25.30 4.08
CA GLU A 88 -0.05 24.40 3.00
C GLU A 88 1.22 23.74 2.47
N ARG A 89 1.26 22.41 2.50
CA ARG A 89 2.37 21.70 1.87
C ARG A 89 2.31 22.04 0.38
N PRO A 90 3.37 22.60 -0.23
CA PRO A 90 3.37 22.80 -1.67
C PRO A 90 3.06 21.44 -2.29
N LYS A 91 2.05 21.40 -3.16
CA LYS A 91 1.69 20.18 -3.90
C LYS A 91 2.98 19.65 -4.49
N ARG A 92 3.50 18.55 -3.94
CA ARG A 92 4.69 17.91 -4.51
C ARG A 92 4.35 17.68 -5.97
N THR A 93 5.10 18.30 -6.88
CA THR A 93 5.20 17.77 -8.24
C THR A 93 5.49 16.28 -8.05
N PRO A 94 4.64 15.37 -8.58
CA PRO A 94 4.77 13.95 -8.27
C PRO A 94 6.14 13.52 -8.77
N THR A 95 7.09 13.44 -7.84
CA THR A 95 8.40 12.85 -8.06
C THR A 95 8.11 11.39 -8.28
N ALA A 96 7.98 10.97 -9.55
CA ALA A 96 7.97 9.58 -10.01
C ALA A 96 7.45 8.61 -8.91
N THR A 97 6.20 8.79 -8.49
CA THR A 97 5.72 8.08 -7.30
C THR A 97 5.55 6.62 -7.66
N LEU A 98 6.36 5.76 -7.05
CA LEU A 98 6.22 4.31 -7.13
C LEU A 98 4.74 3.93 -6.96
N HIS A 99 4.23 3.14 -7.89
CA HIS A 99 2.85 2.70 -7.89
C HIS A 99 2.73 1.37 -7.13
N ARG A 100 1.52 1.09 -6.60
CA ARG A 100 1.18 -0.27 -6.20
C ARG A 100 0.93 -1.10 -7.46
N ALA A 101 1.48 -2.31 -7.52
CA ALA A 101 1.15 -3.27 -8.57
C ALA A 101 -0.25 -3.85 -8.36
N THR A 102 -1.28 -3.05 -8.60
CA THR A 102 -2.69 -3.49 -8.62
C THR A 102 -2.99 -4.17 -9.96
N GLU A 103 -4.00 -5.05 -9.99
CA GLU A 103 -4.39 -5.77 -11.21
C GLU A 103 -4.71 -4.82 -12.37
N ASN A 104 -5.45 -3.73 -12.10
CA ASN A 104 -5.75 -2.70 -13.11
C ASN A 104 -4.47 -2.08 -13.70
N ARG A 105 -3.44 -1.85 -12.86
CA ARG A 105 -2.18 -1.27 -13.32
C ARG A 105 -1.35 -2.28 -14.11
N VAL A 106 -1.33 -3.54 -13.67
CA VAL A 106 -0.70 -4.65 -14.40
C VAL A 106 -1.30 -4.77 -15.81
N GLN A 107 -2.63 -4.67 -15.93
CA GLN A 107 -3.32 -4.69 -17.23
C GLN A 107 -2.97 -3.49 -18.11
N GLN A 108 -2.85 -2.30 -17.55
CA GLN A 108 -2.45 -1.09 -18.29
C GLN A 108 -1.04 -1.19 -18.87
N VAL A 109 -0.09 -1.74 -18.12
CA VAL A 109 1.32 -1.83 -18.55
C VAL A 109 1.62 -3.06 -19.42
N LEU A 110 0.74 -4.05 -19.39
CA LEU A 110 0.83 -5.31 -20.12
C LEU A 110 1.21 -5.16 -21.61
N PRO A 111 0.53 -4.31 -22.42
CA PRO A 111 0.86 -4.17 -23.85
C PRO A 111 2.26 -3.59 -24.08
N ARG A 112 2.71 -2.67 -23.22
CA ARG A 112 4.06 -2.08 -23.30
C ARG A 112 5.13 -3.15 -23.02
N VAL A 113 4.90 -3.99 -22.02
CA VAL A 113 5.79 -5.11 -21.70
C VAL A 113 5.85 -6.12 -22.82
N GLN A 114 4.70 -6.47 -23.39
CA GLN A 114 4.63 -7.39 -24.52
C GLN A 114 5.46 -6.89 -25.71
N GLN A 115 5.29 -5.62 -26.08
CA GLN A 115 6.05 -5.02 -27.18
C GLN A 115 7.56 -5.01 -26.90
N ALA A 116 7.96 -4.69 -25.67
CA ALA A 116 9.37 -4.69 -25.29
C ALA A 116 10.00 -6.10 -25.39
N LEU A 117 9.30 -7.12 -24.88
CA LEU A 117 9.75 -8.51 -24.97
C LEU A 117 9.83 -9.02 -26.41
N GLN A 118 8.87 -8.66 -27.26
CA GLN A 118 8.89 -8.95 -28.69
C GLN A 118 10.08 -8.29 -29.39
N SER A 119 10.33 -7.00 -29.10
CA SER A 119 11.45 -6.26 -29.69
C SER A 119 12.82 -6.81 -29.28
N ALA A 120 12.92 -7.34 -28.07
CA ALA A 120 14.12 -8.01 -27.55
C ALA A 120 14.27 -9.46 -28.06
N ASN A 121 13.31 -9.97 -28.85
CA ASN A 121 13.27 -11.36 -29.33
C ASN A 121 13.37 -12.40 -28.20
N VAL A 122 12.73 -12.11 -27.07
CA VAL A 122 12.72 -12.98 -25.90
C VAL A 122 11.48 -13.86 -25.94
N SER A 123 11.62 -15.17 -25.68
CA SER A 123 10.46 -16.06 -25.54
C SER A 123 9.70 -15.73 -24.24
N PHE A 124 8.38 -15.60 -24.31
CA PHE A 124 7.53 -15.37 -23.15
C PHE A 124 6.18 -16.06 -23.35
N GLY A 125 5.62 -16.59 -22.26
CA GLY A 125 4.23 -17.00 -22.17
C GLY A 125 3.48 -16.20 -21.09
N PRO A 126 2.29 -16.68 -20.69
CA PRO A 126 1.43 -15.97 -19.74
C PRO A 126 2.11 -15.65 -18.41
N ALA A 127 2.93 -16.56 -17.86
CA ALA A 127 3.56 -16.37 -16.57
C ALA A 127 4.71 -15.36 -16.63
N THR A 128 5.57 -15.47 -17.64
CA THR A 128 6.68 -14.54 -17.89
C THR A 128 6.17 -13.11 -18.12
N LEU A 129 5.13 -12.98 -18.93
CA LEU A 129 4.53 -11.69 -19.26
C LEU A 129 3.89 -11.03 -18.04
N ARG A 130 3.15 -11.79 -17.22
CA ARG A 130 2.52 -11.26 -16.00
C ARG A 130 3.55 -10.85 -14.95
N TYR A 131 4.65 -11.58 -14.82
CA TYR A 131 5.75 -11.20 -13.94
C TYR A 131 6.40 -9.88 -14.35
N ALA A 132 6.76 -9.74 -15.63
CA ALA A 132 7.36 -8.52 -16.15
C ALA A 132 6.39 -7.32 -16.05
N ALA A 133 5.10 -7.53 -16.31
CA ALA A 133 4.07 -6.51 -16.11
C ALA A 133 3.92 -6.11 -14.63
N THR A 134 4.01 -7.06 -13.69
CA THR A 134 3.95 -6.77 -12.25
C THR A 134 5.16 -5.97 -11.77
N ALA A 135 6.35 -6.25 -12.31
CA ALA A 135 7.55 -5.48 -12.02
C ALA A 135 7.43 -4.04 -12.55
N LEU A 136 6.97 -3.87 -13.80
CA LEU A 136 6.78 -2.55 -14.40
C LEU A 136 5.64 -1.76 -13.77
N ALA A 137 4.57 -2.43 -13.29
CA ALA A 137 3.41 -1.78 -12.69
C ALA A 137 3.73 -0.98 -11.42
N ARG A 138 4.91 -1.20 -10.82
CA ARG A 138 5.41 -0.42 -9.67
C ARG A 138 6.14 0.85 -10.07
N LEU A 139 6.56 0.95 -11.33
CA LEU A 139 7.37 2.04 -11.86
C LEU A 139 6.47 3.12 -12.49
N PRO A 140 6.91 4.39 -12.52
CA PRO A 140 6.19 5.47 -13.19
C PRO A 140 6.07 5.22 -14.70
N ASP A 141 5.06 5.81 -15.33
CA ASP A 141 4.78 5.59 -16.77
C ASP A 141 5.92 6.02 -17.70
N SER A 142 6.72 7.00 -17.28
CA SER A 142 7.84 7.54 -18.07
C SER A 142 9.07 6.63 -18.11
N GLU A 143 9.09 5.54 -17.35
CA GLU A 143 10.23 4.64 -17.29
C GLU A 143 10.27 3.68 -18.48
N GLU A 144 11.47 3.42 -19.01
CA GLU A 144 11.67 2.48 -20.10
C GLU A 144 11.48 1.04 -19.64
N VAL A 145 10.85 0.24 -20.48
CA VAL A 145 10.61 -1.18 -20.18
C VAL A 145 11.90 -1.96 -20.34
N ARG A 146 12.55 -2.28 -19.23
CA ARG A 146 13.69 -3.20 -19.21
C ARG A 146 13.20 -4.63 -19.12
N VAL A 147 13.68 -5.48 -20.02
CA VAL A 147 13.43 -6.92 -19.97
C VAL A 147 14.16 -7.51 -18.76
N PRO A 148 13.45 -8.17 -17.81
CA PRO A 148 14.11 -8.81 -16.69
C PRO A 148 14.99 -9.99 -17.14
N ASP A 149 16.22 -10.10 -16.63
CA ASP A 149 17.11 -11.27 -16.85
C ASP A 149 17.51 -11.94 -15.52
N ASN A 150 16.57 -11.99 -14.57
CA ASN A 150 16.81 -12.66 -13.30
C ASN A 150 16.44 -14.16 -13.37
N THR A 151 16.85 -14.91 -12.35
CA THR A 151 16.60 -16.36 -12.26
C THR A 151 15.11 -16.70 -12.29
N THR A 152 14.27 -15.91 -11.62
CA THR A 152 12.81 -16.07 -11.63
C THR A 152 12.24 -15.93 -13.04
N PHE A 153 12.68 -14.93 -13.80
CA PHE A 153 12.24 -14.71 -15.17
C PHE A 153 12.55 -15.93 -16.06
N ARG A 154 13.77 -16.48 -15.98
CA ARG A 154 14.15 -17.69 -16.73
C ARG A 154 13.36 -18.92 -16.30
N GLN A 155 13.09 -19.08 -15.00
CA GLN A 155 12.24 -20.16 -14.51
C GLN A 155 10.81 -20.05 -15.05
N LEU A 156 10.25 -18.84 -15.12
CA LEU A 156 8.93 -18.60 -15.69
C LEU A 156 8.91 -18.87 -17.19
N GLN A 157 9.97 -18.52 -17.93
CA GLN A 157 10.10 -18.89 -19.34
C GLN A 157 10.12 -20.41 -19.52
N HIS A 158 10.82 -21.12 -18.63
CA HIS A 158 10.82 -22.57 -18.66
C HIS A 158 9.43 -23.15 -18.37
N ILE A 159 8.71 -22.62 -17.38
CA ILE A 159 7.33 -23.02 -17.08
C ILE A 159 6.41 -22.77 -18.27
N ASP A 160 6.49 -21.60 -18.90
CA ASP A 160 5.70 -21.26 -20.09
C ASP A 160 6.04 -22.22 -21.26
N SER A 161 7.31 -22.63 -21.40
CA SER A 161 7.69 -23.62 -22.42
C SER A 161 7.12 -25.01 -22.16
N LEU A 162 7.07 -25.43 -20.89
CA LEU A 162 6.43 -26.70 -20.49
C LEU A 162 4.91 -26.64 -20.69
N GLU A 163 4.28 -25.48 -20.45
CA GLU A 163 2.86 -25.26 -20.73
C GLU A 163 2.57 -25.41 -22.23
N GLN A 164 3.36 -24.76 -23.09
CA GLN A 164 3.18 -24.86 -24.55
C GLN A 164 3.33 -26.30 -25.04
N GLN A 165 4.31 -27.04 -24.52
CA GLN A 165 4.49 -28.46 -24.82
C GLN A 165 3.31 -29.30 -24.33
N ALA A 166 2.85 -29.06 -23.11
CA ALA A 166 1.70 -29.77 -22.54
C ALA A 166 0.44 -29.53 -23.38
N VAL A 167 0.14 -28.28 -23.73
CA VAL A 167 -1.01 -27.90 -24.60
C VAL A 167 -0.91 -28.58 -25.96
N SER A 168 0.26 -28.60 -26.60
CA SER A 168 0.45 -29.32 -27.87
C SER A 168 0.28 -30.83 -27.76
N ASN A 169 0.53 -31.40 -26.57
CA ASN A 169 0.38 -32.82 -26.29
C ASN A 169 -1.02 -33.18 -25.75
N VAL A 170 -1.91 -32.20 -25.52
CA VAL A 170 -3.30 -32.46 -25.15
C VAL A 170 -4.03 -32.95 -26.38
N ARG A 171 -4.16 -34.27 -26.46
CA ARG A 171 -5.22 -34.89 -27.26
C ARG A 171 -6.55 -34.56 -26.59
N GLU A 172 -7.52 -34.06 -27.37
CA GLU A 172 -8.90 -33.95 -26.90
C GLU A 172 -9.30 -35.24 -26.16
N PRO A 173 -9.92 -35.15 -24.97
CA PRO A 173 -10.29 -36.35 -24.23
C PRO A 173 -11.23 -37.19 -25.09
N ASP A 174 -10.79 -38.39 -25.48
CA ASP A 174 -11.61 -39.33 -26.24
C ASP A 174 -12.93 -39.55 -25.48
N GLU A 175 -14.08 -39.37 -26.15
CA GLU A 175 -15.40 -39.65 -25.56
C GLU A 175 -15.47 -41.08 -25.00
N PHE A 176 -14.75 -42.01 -25.64
CA PHE A 176 -14.67 -43.42 -25.28
C PHE A 176 -13.26 -43.86 -24.94
N ALA A 177 -13.04 -44.30 -23.69
CA ALA A 177 -11.77 -44.87 -23.25
C ALA A 177 -11.81 -46.41 -23.32
N PRO A 178 -10.71 -47.07 -23.78
CA PRO A 178 -10.57 -48.51 -23.65
C PRO A 178 -10.29 -48.86 -22.17
N ILE A 179 -11.13 -49.73 -21.59
CA ILE A 179 -10.94 -50.29 -20.26
C ILE A 179 -10.75 -51.79 -20.40
N GLN A 180 -9.76 -52.31 -19.70
CA GLN A 180 -9.59 -53.74 -19.53
C GLN A 180 -10.45 -54.21 -18.35
N VAL A 181 -11.36 -55.13 -18.63
CA VAL A 181 -12.19 -55.81 -17.64
C VAL A 181 -11.98 -57.31 -17.71
N MET A 182 -12.11 -57.97 -16.58
CA MET A 182 -12.00 -59.41 -16.49
C MET A 182 -13.40 -60.04 -16.57
N ILE A 183 -13.60 -60.94 -17.54
CA ILE A 183 -14.85 -61.68 -17.75
C ILE A 183 -14.49 -63.16 -17.90
N ASN A 184 -15.00 -64.02 -17.02
CA ASN A 184 -14.72 -65.47 -17.03
C ASN A 184 -13.22 -65.79 -17.09
N ASP A 185 -12.42 -65.17 -16.20
CA ASP A 185 -10.96 -65.27 -16.13
C ASP A 185 -10.20 -64.85 -17.41
N SER A 186 -10.87 -64.16 -18.33
CA SER A 186 -10.29 -63.61 -19.56
C SER A 186 -10.31 -62.08 -19.54
N THR A 187 -9.20 -61.45 -19.92
CA THR A 187 -9.13 -59.98 -20.01
C THR A 187 -9.70 -59.51 -21.34
N VAL A 188 -10.78 -58.73 -21.28
CA VAL A 188 -11.47 -58.15 -22.44
C VAL A 188 -11.30 -56.64 -22.41
N THR A 189 -10.94 -56.04 -23.55
CA THR A 189 -10.88 -54.59 -23.69
C THR A 189 -12.20 -54.07 -24.22
N LEU A 190 -12.93 -53.30 -23.42
CA LEU A 190 -14.19 -52.67 -23.78
C LEU A 190 -13.98 -51.16 -23.97
N ARG A 191 -14.59 -50.56 -25.00
CA ARG A 191 -14.64 -49.10 -25.11
C ARG A 191 -15.89 -48.59 -24.40
N MET A 192 -15.70 -47.78 -23.38
CA MET A 192 -16.78 -47.23 -22.55
C MET A 192 -16.70 -45.72 -22.54
N ARG A 193 -17.85 -45.05 -22.43
CA ARG A 193 -17.93 -43.60 -22.38
C ARG A 193 -17.34 -43.08 -21.07
N VAL A 194 -16.42 -42.11 -21.17
CA VAL A 194 -15.70 -41.54 -20.02
C VAL A 194 -16.66 -40.88 -19.02
N GLN A 195 -17.72 -40.24 -19.50
CA GLN A 195 -18.73 -39.60 -18.65
C GLN A 195 -19.45 -40.62 -17.74
N ASP A 196 -19.84 -41.76 -18.29
CA ASP A 196 -20.60 -42.78 -17.56
C ASP A 196 -19.74 -43.44 -16.47
N ILE A 197 -18.46 -43.67 -16.77
CA ILE A 197 -17.47 -44.16 -15.79
C ILE A 197 -17.27 -43.15 -14.66
N ARG A 198 -17.14 -41.86 -14.98
CA ARG A 198 -17.00 -40.80 -13.96
C ARG A 198 -18.24 -40.75 -13.07
N CYS A 199 -19.43 -40.79 -13.64
CA CYS A 199 -20.69 -40.85 -12.90
C CYS A 199 -20.74 -42.07 -11.97
N ALA A 200 -20.38 -43.26 -12.48
CA ALA A 200 -20.37 -44.49 -11.69
C ALA A 200 -19.36 -44.47 -10.52
N LEU A 201 -18.21 -43.81 -10.72
CA LEU A 201 -17.15 -43.68 -9.72
C LEU A 201 -17.32 -42.44 -8.81
N GLY A 202 -18.36 -41.63 -9.00
CA GLY A 202 -18.56 -40.38 -8.25
C GLY A 202 -17.49 -39.32 -8.53
N LEU A 203 -16.84 -39.36 -9.69
CA LEU A 203 -15.80 -38.41 -10.09
C LEU A 203 -16.40 -37.16 -10.74
N PRO A 204 -15.76 -35.99 -10.60
CA PRO A 204 -16.18 -34.78 -11.29
C PRO A 204 -16.22 -34.92 -12.82
N PRO A 205 -17.05 -34.13 -13.52
CA PRO A 205 -17.18 -34.18 -14.98
C PRO A 205 -15.93 -33.65 -15.71
N TYR A 206 -14.95 -33.09 -15.00
CA TYR A 206 -13.70 -32.56 -15.53
C TYR A 206 -12.49 -33.40 -15.08
N PRO A 207 -11.40 -33.46 -15.86
CA PRO A 207 -10.18 -34.19 -15.47
C PRO A 207 -9.63 -33.71 -14.13
N LEU A 208 -9.32 -34.65 -13.22
CA LEU A 208 -8.70 -34.34 -11.93
C LEU A 208 -7.23 -33.91 -12.07
N CYS A 209 -6.54 -34.46 -13.07
CA CYS A 209 -5.17 -34.10 -13.41
C CYS A 209 -5.18 -33.50 -14.82
N PRO A 210 -5.62 -32.23 -14.99
CA PRO A 210 -5.49 -31.57 -16.26
C PRO A 210 -3.99 -31.47 -16.62
N PRO A 211 -3.63 -31.55 -17.91
CA PRO A 211 -2.25 -31.56 -18.37
C PRO A 211 -1.45 -30.31 -17.98
N PHE A 212 -2.13 -29.19 -17.69
CA PHE A 212 -1.53 -28.00 -17.08
C PHE A 212 -2.58 -27.20 -16.29
N ARG A 213 -2.15 -26.18 -15.53
CA ARG A 213 -3.01 -25.33 -14.68
C ARG A 213 -4.26 -24.92 -15.47
N GLN A 214 -5.44 -25.30 -14.99
CA GLN A 214 -6.66 -24.68 -15.50
C GLN A 214 -6.57 -23.17 -15.25
N PRO A 215 -7.11 -22.32 -16.15
CA PRO A 215 -7.37 -20.94 -15.80
C PRO A 215 -8.14 -20.94 -14.48
N PRO A 216 -7.82 -20.04 -13.54
CA PRO A 216 -8.51 -20.00 -12.26
C PRO A 216 -10.01 -19.95 -12.53
N ILE A 217 -10.73 -20.94 -12.00
CA ILE A 217 -12.19 -20.92 -12.00
C ILE A 217 -12.57 -19.57 -11.39
N TYR A 218 -13.40 -18.80 -12.09
CA TYR A 218 -13.89 -17.54 -11.56
C TYR A 218 -14.67 -17.83 -10.29
N VAL A 219 -14.03 -17.57 -9.14
CA VAL A 219 -14.67 -17.56 -7.84
C VAL A 219 -15.12 -16.12 -7.64
N PRO A 220 -16.43 -15.82 -7.70
CA PRO A 220 -16.90 -14.48 -7.38
C PRO A 220 -16.43 -14.12 -5.96
N PRO A 221 -16.03 -12.87 -5.71
CA PRO A 221 -15.76 -12.41 -4.36
C PRO A 221 -16.96 -12.73 -3.46
N PRO A 222 -16.74 -13.11 -2.18
CA PRO A 222 -17.84 -13.30 -1.26
C PRO A 222 -18.73 -12.06 -1.25
N ALA A 223 -20.05 -12.27 -1.31
CA ALA A 223 -21.02 -11.17 -1.43
C ALA A 223 -21.04 -10.25 -0.19
N HIS A 224 -20.53 -10.74 0.94
CA HIS A 224 -20.43 -10.03 2.20
C HIS A 224 -19.03 -10.24 2.78
N ASP A 225 -18.44 -9.16 3.29
CA ASP A 225 -17.21 -9.25 4.07
C ASP A 225 -17.48 -10.11 5.32
N MET A 226 -16.57 -11.04 5.62
CA MET A 226 -16.65 -11.78 6.87
C MET A 226 -16.28 -10.84 8.01
N GLU A 227 -17.09 -10.82 9.07
CA GLU A 227 -16.74 -10.11 10.29
C GLU A 227 -15.45 -10.71 10.87
N ASP A 228 -14.52 -9.83 11.25
CA ASP A 228 -13.23 -10.21 11.81
C ASP A 228 -13.38 -10.58 13.29
N VAL A 229 -13.81 -11.83 13.53
CA VAL A 229 -14.18 -12.33 14.88
C VAL A 229 -12.96 -12.78 15.69
N ASP A 230 -11.79 -12.93 15.06
CA ASP A 230 -10.59 -13.47 15.72
C ASP A 230 -9.68 -12.36 16.27
N HIS A 231 -9.89 -11.11 15.87
CA HIS A 231 -9.11 -9.96 16.31
C HIS A 231 -9.70 -9.18 17.49
N VAL A 232 -10.76 -9.68 18.15
CA VAL A 232 -11.51 -8.87 19.14
C VAL A 232 -10.96 -8.89 20.57
N LEU A 233 -9.96 -9.71 20.92
CA LEU A 233 -9.51 -9.80 22.32
C LEU A 233 -7.99 -10.02 22.45
N SER A 234 -7.25 -8.94 22.27
CA SER A 234 -5.99 -8.71 23.01
C SER A 234 -5.73 -7.20 23.10
N ASP A 235 -6.66 -6.49 23.73
CA ASP A 235 -6.36 -5.24 24.42
C ASP A 235 -5.89 -5.62 25.83
N ASP A 236 -4.60 -5.95 25.95
CA ASP A 236 -3.89 -6.02 27.22
C ASP A 236 -2.39 -5.90 26.92
N GLY A 237 -1.84 -4.72 27.14
CA GLY A 237 -0.41 -4.46 26.91
C GLY A 237 -0.03 -2.99 26.94
N ASN A 238 -0.30 -2.33 28.07
CA ASN A 238 0.39 -1.11 28.44
C ASN A 238 1.90 -1.38 28.48
N ASP A 239 2.61 -1.11 27.38
CA ASP A 239 4.06 -0.97 27.37
C ASP A 239 4.49 0.35 26.76
N ASN A 240 5.10 1.10 27.66
CA ASN A 240 5.57 2.45 27.55
C ASN A 240 6.99 2.42 26.96
N ASP A 241 7.10 2.43 25.62
CA ASP A 241 8.38 2.64 24.93
C ASP A 241 8.22 3.71 23.84
N LEU A 242 8.23 4.98 24.27
CA LEU A 242 8.50 6.11 23.39
C LEU A 242 10.01 6.33 23.33
N ALA A 243 10.64 5.80 22.28
CA ALA A 243 11.93 6.29 21.82
C ALA A 243 11.73 7.68 21.20
N GLU A 244 11.93 8.73 22.00
CA GLU A 244 12.01 10.11 21.55
C GLU A 244 13.49 10.43 21.21
N PHE A 245 13.81 10.48 19.92
CA PHE A 245 15.07 11.08 19.45
C PHE A 245 14.88 12.59 19.35
N ALA A 246 15.65 13.34 20.15
CA ALA A 246 15.77 14.79 20.05
C ALA A 246 16.87 15.19 19.04
N VAL A 247 16.62 16.27 18.30
CA VAL A 247 17.64 17.19 17.79
C VAL A 247 17.44 18.51 18.50
#